data_AF-A0A8T4DKM8-F1
#
_entry.id   AF-A0A8T4DKM8-F1
#
_cell.length_a   1.000
_cell.length_b   1.000
_cell.length_c   1.000
_cell.angle_alpha   90.00
_cell.angle_beta   90.00
_cell.angle_gamma   90.00
#
_symmetry.space_group_name_H-M   'P 1'
#
loop_
_entity.id
_entity.type
_entity.pdbx_description
1 polymer ?
#
loop_
_entity_poly.entity_id
_entity_poly.type
_entity_poly.pdbx_seq_one_letter_code
_entity_poly.pdbx_strand_id
1 'polypeptide(L)'
;MLTREEVMEKYGDVPFLSPYEKIFALIDDERQTIELHEYHARGKCNGGAAWEVYHFPRTSRLISTAFREGARNVCIVNIGEEKLDLIPGISGAGLE
;
A
#
# COMPACT_ATOMS: atom_id res chain seq x y z
N MET A 1 -11.65 -12.68 10.16
CA MET A 1 -11.92 -12.29 8.75
C MET A 1 -13.31 -11.70 8.73
N LEU A 2 -13.54 -10.55 8.09
CA LEU A 2 -14.86 -9.91 8.07
C LEU A 2 -15.86 -10.78 7.29
N THR A 3 -17.12 -10.83 7.73
CA THR A 3 -18.22 -11.41 6.94
C THR A 3 -18.59 -10.51 5.78
N ARG A 4 -19.41 -11.02 4.86
CA ARG A 4 -19.93 -10.22 3.74
C ARG A 4 -20.74 -9.02 4.24
N GLU A 5 -21.61 -9.23 5.23
CA GLU A 5 -22.43 -8.17 5.83
C GLU A 5 -21.55 -7.08 6.43
N GLU A 6 -20.50 -7.45 7.17
CA GLU A 6 -19.57 -6.50 7.79
C GLU A 6 -18.77 -5.69 6.75
N VAL A 7 -18.40 -6.30 5.62
CA VAL A 7 -17.75 -5.58 4.50
C VAL A 7 -18.71 -4.58 3.86
N MET A 8 -19.96 -4.97 3.64
CA MET A 8 -20.97 -4.08 3.03
C MET A 8 -21.35 -2.93 3.96
N GLU A 9 -21.46 -3.18 5.27
CA GLU A 9 -21.74 -2.13 6.25
C GLU A 9 -20.61 -1.09 6.31
N LYS A 10 -19.34 -1.53 6.25
CA LYS A 10 -18.19 -0.63 6.35
C LYS A 10 -17.84 0.09 5.05
N TYR A 11 -17.96 -0.59 3.91
CA TYR A 11 -17.38 -0.13 2.65
C TYR A 11 -18.39 -0.05 1.50
N GLY A 12 -19.66 -0.40 1.72
CA GLY A 12 -20.68 -0.48 0.68
C GLY A 12 -20.96 0.84 -0.03
N ASP A 13 -20.78 1.97 0.67
CA ASP A 13 -21.02 3.31 0.14
C ASP A 13 -19.73 3.97 -0.41
N VAL A 14 -18.58 3.29 -0.36
CA VAL A 14 -17.33 3.83 -0.88
C VAL A 14 -17.36 3.77 -2.40
N PRO A 15 -17.21 4.89 -3.12
CA PRO A 15 -17.38 4.93 -4.57
C PRO A 15 -16.34 4.11 -5.33
N PHE A 16 -15.15 3.94 -4.73
CA PHE A 16 -14.05 3.17 -5.30
C PHE A 16 -13.38 2.34 -4.21
N LEU A 17 -13.43 1.02 -4.36
CA LEU A 17 -12.73 0.07 -3.50
C LEU A 17 -11.96 -0.90 -4.39
N SER A 18 -10.64 -0.99 -4.20
CA SER A 18 -9.82 -2.00 -4.85
C SER A 18 -9.15 -2.88 -3.79
N PRO A 19 -9.66 -4.10 -3.55
CA PRO A 19 -9.11 -4.96 -2.53
C PRO A 19 -7.80 -5.61 -2.99
N TYR A 20 -6.85 -5.69 -2.07
CA TYR A 20 -5.68 -6.55 -2.20
C TYR A 20 -6.10 -8.02 -2.22
N GLU A 21 -5.39 -8.86 -2.97
CA GLU A 21 -5.55 -10.31 -2.87
C GLU A 21 -5.02 -10.83 -1.53
N LYS A 22 -3.84 -10.32 -1.14
CA LYS A 22 -3.12 -10.63 0.08
C LYS A 22 -2.06 -9.57 0.33
N ILE A 23 -1.68 -9.43 1.59
CA ILE A 23 -0.58 -8.59 2.06
C ILE A 23 0.26 -9.47 2.98
N PHE A 24 1.57 -9.52 2.76
CA PHE A 24 2.51 -10.13 3.70
C PHE A 24 3.40 -9.06 4.30
N ALA A 25 3.65 -9.14 5.59
CA ALA A 25 4.56 -8.27 6.31
C ALA A 25 5.59 -9.14 7.01
N LEU A 26 6.87 -8.95 6.68
CA LEU A 26 7.99 -9.48 7.45
C LEU A 26 8.51 -8.37 8.36
N ILE A 27 8.47 -8.62 9.67
CA ILE A 27 8.81 -7.63 10.70
C ILE A 27 10.22 -7.92 11.22
N ASP A 28 11.08 -6.91 11.19
CA ASP A 28 12.39 -6.90 11.84
C ASP A 28 12.30 -5.96 13.06
N ASP A 29 12.07 -6.55 14.23
CA ASP A 29 11.92 -5.81 15.49
C ASP A 29 13.24 -5.13 15.94
N GLU A 30 14.40 -5.70 15.60
CA GLU A 30 15.69 -5.12 15.98
C GLU A 30 15.95 -3.84 15.19
N ARG A 31 15.58 -3.81 13.91
CA ARG A 31 15.76 -2.66 13.03
C ARG A 31 14.56 -1.72 12.97
N GLN A 32 13.44 -2.10 13.58
CA GLN A 32 12.17 -1.37 13.52
C GLN A 32 11.70 -1.12 12.08
N THR A 33 11.80 -2.15 11.24
CA THR A 33 11.44 -2.11 9.82
C THR A 33 10.52 -3.26 9.42
N ILE A 34 9.70 -3.03 8.39
CA ILE A 34 8.78 -3.99 7.81
C ILE A 34 9.09 -4.12 6.32
N GLU A 35 9.28 -5.35 5.84
CA GLU A 35 9.22 -5.65 4.41
C GLU A 35 7.77 -6.04 4.06
N LEU A 36 7.08 -5.14 3.35
CA LEU A 36 5.69 -5.27 2.97
C LEU A 36 5.58 -5.77 1.52
N HIS A 37 4.84 -6.86 1.32
CA HIS A 37 4.49 -7.40 0.00
C HIS A 37 3.00 -7.25 -0.25
N GLU A 38 2.66 -6.49 -1.27
CA GLU A 38 1.28 -6.22 -1.64
C GLU A 38 0.92 -6.86 -2.98
N TYR A 39 -0.16 -7.63 -3.00
CA TYR A 39 -0.68 -8.28 -4.21
C TYR A 39 -1.94 -7.56 -4.71
N HIS A 40 -1.74 -6.35 -5.24
CA HIS A 40 -2.77 -5.51 -5.84
C HIS A 40 -2.59 -5.40 -7.36
N ALA A 41 -3.60 -5.46 -8.23
CA ALA A 41 -4.99 -5.86 -8.11
C ALA A 41 -5.15 -7.32 -8.55
N ARG A 42 -4.76 -8.28 -7.70
CA ARG A 42 -4.81 -9.74 -8.00
C ARG A 42 -4.02 -10.12 -9.26
N GLY A 43 -2.82 -9.57 -9.41
CA GLY A 43 -1.96 -9.86 -10.55
C GLY A 43 -2.33 -9.15 -11.86
N LYS A 44 -3.37 -8.30 -11.88
CA LYS A 44 -3.92 -7.75 -13.14
C LYS A 44 -3.43 -6.35 -13.50
N CYS A 45 -3.13 -5.51 -12.50
CA CYS A 45 -2.89 -4.08 -12.72
C CYS A 45 -1.42 -3.70 -12.58
N ASN A 46 -0.62 -3.94 -13.63
CA ASN A 46 0.77 -3.53 -13.65
C ASN A 46 0.95 -2.01 -13.60
N GLY A 47 0.00 -1.25 -14.16
CA GLY A 47 0.02 0.23 -14.13
C GLY A 47 -0.24 0.78 -12.73
N GLY A 48 -1.19 0.20 -11.99
CA GLY A 48 -1.44 0.55 -10.59
C GLY A 48 -0.24 0.28 -9.69
N ALA A 49 0.36 -0.91 -9.82
CA ALA A 49 1.60 -1.26 -9.12
C ALA A 49 2.75 -0.27 -9.43
N ALA A 50 2.93 0.12 -10.69
CA ALA A 50 3.92 1.12 -11.07
C ALA A 50 3.61 2.51 -10.50
N TRP A 51 2.33 2.87 -10.43
CA TRP A 51 1.87 4.13 -9.86
C TRP A 51 2.12 4.19 -8.34
N GLU A 52 1.79 3.13 -7.60
CA GLU A 52 2.01 3.02 -6.15
C GLU A 52 3.50 3.12 -5.81
N VAL A 53 4.34 2.29 -6.44
CA VAL A 53 5.80 2.31 -6.22
C VAL A 53 6.42 3.65 -6.62
N TYR A 54 5.83 4.36 -7.56
CA TYR A 54 6.27 5.72 -7.90
C TYR A 54 5.89 6.72 -6.81
N HIS A 55 4.64 6.74 -6.35
CA HIS A 55 4.17 7.77 -5.43
C HIS A 55 4.57 7.51 -3.97
N PHE A 56 4.44 6.29 -3.47
CA PHE A 56 4.63 5.94 -2.07
C PHE A 56 5.95 6.45 -1.46
N PRO A 57 7.15 6.16 -2.01
CA PRO A 57 8.41 6.66 -1.45
C PRO A 57 8.63 8.17 -1.64
N ARG A 58 7.81 8.84 -2.47
CA ARG A 58 7.90 10.30 -2.68
C ARG A 58 7.02 11.08 -1.71
N THR A 59 6.05 10.42 -1.11
CA THR A 59 5.04 11.02 -0.22
C THR A 59 5.20 10.59 1.21
N SER A 60 5.68 9.36 1.43
CA SER A 60 5.91 8.76 2.73
C SER A 60 7.41 8.69 3.04
N ARG A 61 7.81 9.34 4.14
CA ARG A 61 9.17 9.25 4.70
C ARG A 61 9.41 7.93 5.42
N LEU A 62 8.36 7.19 5.76
CA LEU A 62 8.48 5.85 6.33
C LEU A 62 9.02 4.85 5.30
N ILE A 63 8.81 5.08 4.00
CA ILE A 63 9.26 4.17 2.95
C ILE A 63 10.68 4.49 2.52
N SER A 64 11.61 3.60 2.87
CA SER A 64 13.02 3.71 2.47
C SER A 64 13.30 3.13 1.08
N THR A 65 12.53 2.13 0.66
CA THR A 65 12.69 1.46 -0.63
C THR A 65 11.33 0.98 -1.11
N ALA A 66 11.04 1.16 -2.40
CA ALA A 66 9.88 0.57 -3.04
C ALA A 66 10.26 0.08 -4.45
N PHE A 67 9.84 -1.13 -4.79
CA PHE A 67 9.99 -1.71 -6.12
C PHE A 67 8.84 -2.67 -6.42
N ARG A 68 8.77 -3.18 -7.65
CA ARG A 68 7.72 -4.10 -8.07
C ARG A 68 8.23 -5.27 -8.89
N GLU A 69 7.48 -6.36 -8.84
CA GLU A 69 7.60 -7.52 -9.71
C GLU A 69 6.25 -7.76 -10.41
N GLY A 70 6.12 -7.24 -11.63
CA GLY A 70 4.81 -7.17 -12.29
C GLY A 70 3.83 -6.36 -11.46
N ALA A 71 2.73 -6.98 -11.03
CA ALA A 71 1.70 -6.36 -10.19
C ALA A 71 1.92 -6.57 -8.68
N ARG A 72 3.03 -7.19 -8.25
CA ARG A 72 3.38 -7.25 -6.82
C ARG A 72 4.22 -6.03 -6.45
N ASN A 73 3.82 -5.28 -5.43
CA ASN A 73 4.67 -4.23 -4.86
C ASN A 73 5.43 -4.80 -3.66
N VAL A 74 6.67 -4.34 -3.49
CA VAL A 74 7.50 -4.62 -2.32
C VAL A 74 8.02 -3.29 -1.78
N CYS A 75 7.77 -3.03 -0.50
CA CYS A 75 8.22 -1.82 0.18
C CYS A 75 8.98 -2.17 1.46
N ILE A 76 10.05 -1.42 1.76
CA ILE A 76 10.71 -1.42 3.07
C ILE A 76 10.24 -0.19 3.83
N VAL A 77 9.51 -0.41 4.91
CA VAL A 77 8.81 0.61 5.68
C VAL A 77 9.38 0.67 7.10
N ASN A 78 9.68 1.86 7.60
CA ASN A 78 10.04 2.06 9.01
C ASN A 78 8.75 2.05 9.87
N ILE A 79 8.79 1.44 11.05
CA ILE A 79 7.66 1.45 11.98
C ILE A 79 7.47 2.89 12.51
N GLY A 80 6.26 3.41 12.39
CA GLY A 80 5.92 4.75 12.83
C GLY A 80 4.58 5.21 12.29
N GLU A 81 4.32 6.50 12.43
CA GLU A 81 3.16 7.19 11.85
C GLU A 81 3.65 8.47 11.19
N GLU A 82 3.08 8.83 10.06
CA GLU A 82 3.32 10.15 9.46
C GLU A 82 2.07 10.77 8.86
N LYS A 83 2.14 12.08 8.63
CA LYS A 83 1.11 12.80 7.87
C LYS A 83 1.59 13.02 6.46
N LEU A 84 0.86 12.50 5.48
CA LEU A 84 1.23 12.66 4.08
C LEU A 84 1.02 14.10 3.59
N ASP A 85 1.97 14.59 2.80
CA ASP A 85 1.85 15.83 2.04
C ASP A 85 1.42 15.53 0.60
N LEU A 86 0.12 15.24 0.45
CA LEU A 86 -0.46 14.83 -0.82
C LEU A 86 -0.75 16.04 -1.72
N ILE A 87 -0.22 15.99 -2.94
CA ILE A 87 -0.46 16.99 -3.99
C ILE A 87 -1.12 16.30 -5.18
N PRO A 88 -2.37 16.65 -5.53
CA PRO A 88 -3.08 16.04 -6.65
C PRO A 88 -2.26 16.07 -7.94
N GLY A 89 -2.08 14.89 -8.56
CA GLY A 89 -1.33 14.74 -9.81
C GLY A 89 0.20 14.75 -9.69
N ILE A 90 0.76 14.94 -8.49
CA ILE A 90 2.23 14.94 -8.24
C ILE A 90 2.59 13.89 -7.18
N SER A 91 1.94 13.95 -6.03
CA SER A 91 2.11 13.07 -4.86
C SER A 91 0.73 12.56 -4.43
N GLY A 92 0.13 11.70 -5.26
CA GLY A 92 -1.30 11.35 -5.13
C GLY A 92 -1.66 10.30 -4.08
N ALA A 93 -0.69 9.54 -3.58
CA ALA A 93 -0.90 8.55 -2.52
C ALA A 93 0.40 8.27 -1.76
N GLY A 94 0.27 7.69 -0.57
CA GLY A 94 1.37 7.26 0.29
C GLY A 94 0.88 6.26 1.33
N LEU A 95 1.81 5.85 2.20
CA LEU A 95 1.58 4.98 3.35
C LEU A 95 1.78 5.82 4.61
N GLU A 96 0.82 5.78 5.54
CA GLU A 96 0.81 6.54 6.81
C GLU A 96 1.18 5.69 8.01
#